data_AF-T1BNI8-F1
#
_entry.id   AF-T1BNI8-F1
#
_cell.length_a   1.000
_cell.length_b   1.000
_cell.length_c   1.000
_cell.angle_alpha   90.00
_cell.angle_beta   90.00
_cell.angle_gamma   90.00
#
_symmetry.space_group_name_H-M   'P 1'
#
loop_
_entity.id
_entity.type
_entity.pdbx_description
1 polymer ?
#
loop_
_entity_poly.entity_id
_entity_poly.type
_entity_poly.pdbx_seq_one_letter_code
_entity_poly.pdbx_strand_id
1 'polypeptide(L)'
;MAGLPTELDPEGEEAKRFDLLVLNLQLAMLRLEPGFARLRDQVKELAGLLEEKSAIPMVREQMVLIQDVQTDAWWQDVTVPMLEGMRRRLRDLIKLIEKQKRKPIYTDFEDEMGGEMPVALPGFGQGTDYTKFRAKAQAFLRAHQDHVAIRKLRMNKPLTAADLAELQRMLADNGVGAADDIRRAAEESHGLGLFVRS
;
A
#
# COMPACT_ATOMS: atom_id res chain seq x y z
N MET A 1 -3.52 -3.81 -28.76
CA MET A 1 -3.99 -3.85 -27.36
C MET A 1 -3.12 -4.87 -26.65
N ALA A 2 -2.22 -4.44 -25.77
CA ALA A 2 -1.45 -5.37 -24.94
C ALA A 2 -2.32 -5.70 -23.72
N GLY A 3 -2.64 -6.98 -23.54
CA GLY A 3 -3.46 -7.45 -22.42
C GLY A 3 -2.81 -7.14 -21.08
N LEU A 4 -3.62 -6.94 -20.06
CA LEU A 4 -3.14 -6.70 -18.70
C LEU A 4 -2.34 -7.93 -18.22
N PRO A 5 -1.30 -7.77 -17.38
CA PRO A 5 -0.48 -8.90 -16.90
C PRO A 5 -1.27 -10.04 -16.25
N THR A 6 -2.49 -9.77 -15.78
CA THR A 6 -3.44 -10.70 -15.17
C THR A 6 -4.21 -11.56 -16.19
N GLU A 7 -4.17 -11.22 -17.48
CA GLU A 7 -4.83 -11.95 -18.57
C GLU A 7 -3.95 -13.05 -19.20
N LEU A 8 -2.69 -13.15 -18.76
CA LEU A 8 -1.78 -14.22 -19.18
C LEU A 8 -2.02 -15.46 -18.31
N ASP A 9 -1.99 -16.63 -18.93
CA ASP A 9 -2.04 -17.90 -18.18
C ASP A 9 -0.99 -17.88 -17.07
N PRO A 10 -1.37 -18.23 -15.83
CA PRO A 10 -0.43 -18.21 -14.71
C PRO A 10 0.73 -19.15 -15.04
N GLU A 11 1.90 -18.57 -15.27
CA GLU A 11 3.13 -19.31 -15.48
C GLU A 11 3.32 -20.35 -14.36
N GLY A 12 3.69 -21.57 -14.75
CA GLY A 12 3.92 -22.67 -13.81
C GLY A 12 4.88 -22.27 -12.70
N GLU A 13 4.47 -22.52 -11.45
CA GLU A 13 5.26 -22.22 -10.25
C GLU A 13 6.67 -22.85 -10.33
N GLU A 14 6.78 -24.04 -10.91
CA GLU A 14 8.03 -24.78 -11.08
C GLU A 14 9.04 -24.03 -11.94
N ALA A 15 8.59 -23.41 -13.04
CA ALA A 15 9.45 -22.60 -13.89
C ALA A 15 9.99 -21.37 -13.14
N LYS A 16 9.15 -20.71 -12.33
CA LYS A 16 9.56 -19.56 -11.50
C LYS A 16 10.54 -19.96 -10.40
N ARG A 17 10.31 -21.10 -9.75
CA ARG A 17 11.24 -21.64 -8.75
C ARG A 17 12.60 -21.95 -9.37
N PHE A 18 12.61 -22.51 -10.57
CA PHE A 18 13.85 -22.76 -11.31
C PHE A 18 14.55 -21.45 -11.72
N ASP A 19 13.82 -20.45 -12.19
CA ASP A 19 14.41 -19.14 -12.48
C ASP A 19 15.06 -18.53 -11.24
N LEU A 20 14.34 -18.53 -10.11
CA LEU A 20 14.86 -18.01 -8.85
C LEU A 20 16.11 -18.76 -8.40
N LEU A 21 16.14 -20.07 -8.56
CA LEU A 21 17.30 -20.90 -8.26
C LEU A 21 18.51 -20.48 -9.11
N VAL A 22 18.34 -20.32 -10.43
CA VAL A 22 19.44 -19.91 -11.33
C VAL A 22 19.86 -18.45 -11.08
N LEU A 23 18.92 -17.56 -10.79
CA LEU A 23 19.23 -16.17 -10.43
C LEU A 23 20.06 -16.10 -9.14
N ASN A 24 19.67 -16.87 -8.11
CA ASN A 24 20.44 -16.96 -6.87
C ASN A 24 21.83 -17.56 -7.12
N LEU A 25 21.96 -18.51 -8.04
CA LEU A 25 23.23 -19.10 -8.41
C LEU A 25 24.15 -18.10 -9.11
N GLN A 26 23.62 -17.32 -10.07
CA GLN A 26 24.33 -16.22 -10.71
C GLN A 26 24.78 -15.17 -9.70
N LEU A 27 23.90 -14.82 -8.75
CA LEU A 27 24.20 -13.88 -7.69
C LEU A 27 25.31 -14.39 -6.76
N ALA A 28 25.21 -15.65 -6.32
CA ALA A 28 26.20 -16.28 -5.46
C ALA A 28 27.57 -16.35 -6.15
N MET A 29 27.60 -16.60 -7.45
CA MET A 29 28.84 -16.58 -8.24
C MET A 29 29.46 -15.17 -8.30
N LEU A 30 28.66 -14.13 -8.58
CA LEU A 30 29.14 -12.75 -8.68
C LEU A 30 29.58 -12.16 -7.33
N ARG A 31 28.94 -12.59 -6.24
CA ARG A 31 29.22 -12.13 -4.87
C ARG A 31 30.18 -13.03 -4.10
N LEU A 32 30.66 -14.12 -4.71
CA LEU A 32 31.51 -15.13 -4.08
C LEU A 32 30.90 -15.68 -2.77
N GLU A 33 29.58 -15.91 -2.78
CA GLU A 33 28.86 -16.42 -1.61
C GLU A 33 29.09 -17.93 -1.44
N PRO A 34 29.17 -18.44 -0.20
CA PRO A 34 29.40 -19.86 0.09
C PRO A 34 28.23 -20.75 -0.35
N GLY A 35 27.07 -20.17 -0.67
CA GLY A 35 25.87 -20.90 -1.09
C GLY A 35 25.93 -21.49 -2.50
N PHE A 36 26.95 -21.17 -3.30
CA PHE A 36 27.06 -21.60 -4.69
C PHE A 36 27.03 -23.14 -4.85
N ALA A 37 27.81 -23.86 -4.03
CA ALA A 37 27.89 -25.32 -4.13
C ALA A 37 26.51 -25.98 -3.89
N ARG A 38 25.77 -25.51 -2.89
CA ARG A 38 24.43 -26.01 -2.59
C ARG A 38 23.45 -25.76 -3.75
N LEU A 39 23.48 -24.56 -4.32
CA LEU A 39 22.61 -24.19 -5.43
C LEU A 39 22.96 -24.97 -6.70
N ARG A 40 24.26 -25.18 -6.96
CA ARG A 40 24.76 -26.03 -8.05
C ARG A 40 24.23 -27.45 -7.91
N ASP A 41 24.34 -28.04 -6.73
CA ASP A 41 23.92 -29.42 -6.50
C ASP A 41 22.40 -29.58 -6.69
N GLN A 42 21.61 -28.56 -6.33
CA GLN A 42 20.18 -28.53 -6.65
C GLN A 42 19.89 -28.45 -8.15
N VAL A 43 20.67 -27.69 -8.93
CA VAL A 43 20.57 -27.70 -10.40
C VAL A 43 20.88 -29.10 -10.95
N LYS A 44 21.94 -29.74 -10.46
CA LYS A 44 22.33 -31.10 -10.88
C LYS A 44 21.23 -32.13 -10.59
N GLU A 45 20.60 -32.05 -9.43
CA GLU A 45 19.48 -32.92 -9.07
C GLU A 45 18.30 -32.74 -10.04
N LEU A 46 17.92 -31.49 -10.35
CA LEU A 46 16.87 -31.21 -11.33
C LEU A 46 17.24 -31.71 -12.73
N ALA A 47 18.51 -31.60 -13.14
CA ALA A 47 18.98 -32.14 -14.41
C ALA A 47 18.88 -33.68 -14.44
N GLY A 48 19.23 -34.37 -13.36
CA GLY A 48 19.05 -35.82 -13.25
C GLY A 48 17.59 -36.26 -13.37
N LEU A 49 16.67 -35.53 -12.72
CA LEU A 49 15.22 -35.79 -12.85
C LEU A 49 14.71 -35.55 -14.28
N LEU A 50 15.31 -34.59 -15.01
CA LEU A 50 15.00 -34.40 -16.43
C LEU A 50 15.55 -35.53 -17.29
N GLU A 51 16.74 -36.05 -16.99
CA GLU A 51 17.34 -37.17 -17.73
C GLU A 51 16.46 -38.44 -17.68
N GLU A 52 15.83 -38.72 -16.54
CA GLU A 52 14.85 -39.81 -16.41
C GLU A 52 13.67 -39.68 -17.39
N LYS A 53 13.36 -38.46 -17.87
CA LYS A 53 12.30 -38.17 -18.84
C LYS A 53 12.81 -38.16 -20.30
N SER A 54 13.93 -38.83 -20.59
CA SER A 54 14.52 -39.00 -21.94
C SER A 54 13.59 -39.60 -23.01
N ALA A 55 12.49 -40.24 -22.59
CA ALA A 55 11.42 -40.69 -23.49
C ALA A 55 10.73 -39.52 -24.22
N ILE A 56 10.68 -38.34 -23.62
CA ILE A 56 10.02 -37.15 -24.17
C ILE A 56 10.94 -36.48 -25.21
N PRO A 57 10.48 -36.23 -26.46
CA PRO A 57 11.32 -35.66 -27.53
C PRO A 57 12.02 -34.35 -27.17
N MET A 58 11.30 -33.39 -26.59
CA MET A 58 11.87 -32.08 -26.20
C MET A 58 12.96 -32.17 -25.12
N VAL A 59 12.91 -33.20 -24.26
CA VAL A 59 13.98 -33.47 -23.28
C VAL A 59 15.18 -34.08 -23.98
N ARG A 60 14.95 -35.03 -24.90
CA ARG A 60 16.01 -35.67 -25.68
C ARG A 60 16.80 -34.66 -26.52
N GLU A 61 16.14 -33.66 -27.08
CA GLU A 61 16.80 -32.56 -27.81
C GLU A 61 17.80 -31.77 -26.94
N GLN A 62 17.58 -31.71 -25.62
CA GLN A 62 18.45 -31.03 -24.68
C GLN A 62 19.36 -31.98 -23.88
N MET A 63 19.41 -33.27 -24.23
CA MET A 63 20.10 -34.30 -23.43
C MET A 63 21.58 -34.01 -23.23
N VAL A 64 22.27 -33.51 -24.26
CA VAL A 64 23.69 -33.13 -24.17
C VAL A 64 23.89 -32.08 -23.07
N LEU A 65 23.06 -31.04 -23.06
CA LEU A 65 23.14 -30.01 -22.02
C LEU A 65 22.80 -30.57 -20.64
N ILE A 66 21.78 -31.43 -20.54
CA ILE A 66 21.36 -32.05 -19.28
C ILE A 66 22.50 -32.89 -18.69
N GLN A 67 23.23 -33.63 -19.52
CA GLN A 67 24.38 -34.44 -19.09
C GLN A 67 25.58 -33.56 -18.74
N ASP A 68 25.89 -32.55 -19.56
CA ASP A 68 26.99 -31.62 -19.30
C ASP A 68 26.84 -30.94 -17.93
N VAL A 69 25.65 -30.41 -17.63
CA VAL A 69 25.34 -29.73 -16.35
C VAL A 69 25.50 -30.66 -15.15
N GLN A 70 25.36 -31.98 -15.31
CA GLN A 70 25.59 -32.94 -14.23
C GLN A 70 27.08 -33.19 -13.95
N THR A 71 27.96 -32.96 -14.94
CA THR A 71 29.41 -33.14 -14.77
C THR A 71 30.05 -31.98 -14.02
N ASP A 72 31.08 -32.25 -13.21
CA ASP A 72 31.84 -31.19 -12.53
C ASP A 72 32.64 -30.31 -13.50
N ALA A 73 32.98 -30.84 -14.68
CA ALA A 73 33.75 -30.13 -15.69
C ALA A 73 33.01 -28.87 -16.21
N TRP A 74 31.69 -28.96 -16.38
CA TRP A 74 30.87 -27.82 -16.83
C TRP A 74 30.87 -26.65 -15.83
N TRP A 75 31.11 -26.93 -14.55
CA TRP A 75 31.06 -25.95 -13.46
C TRP A 75 32.39 -25.27 -13.14
N GLN A 76 33.53 -25.75 -13.66
CA GLN A 76 34.86 -25.20 -13.34
C GLN A 76 35.02 -23.75 -13.81
N ASP A 77 34.61 -23.46 -15.04
CA ASP A 77 34.74 -22.13 -15.68
C ASP A 77 33.36 -21.56 -16.08
N VAL A 78 32.34 -21.83 -15.27
CA VAL A 78 30.97 -21.41 -15.59
C VAL A 78 30.85 -19.88 -15.53
N THR A 79 30.14 -19.30 -16.50
CA THR A 79 29.91 -17.85 -16.59
C THR A 79 28.43 -17.50 -16.48
N VAL A 80 28.10 -16.24 -16.15
CA VAL A 80 26.70 -15.77 -16.08
C VAL A 80 25.94 -16.05 -17.39
N PRO A 81 26.51 -15.77 -18.59
CA PRO A 81 25.85 -16.08 -19.85
C PRO A 81 25.58 -17.58 -20.05
N MET A 82 26.48 -18.46 -19.59
CA MET A 82 26.27 -19.91 -19.65
C MET A 82 25.09 -20.34 -18.76
N LEU A 83 25.02 -19.81 -17.53
CA LEU A 83 23.90 -20.06 -16.61
C LEU A 83 22.57 -19.56 -17.18
N GLU A 84 22.57 -18.38 -17.81
CA GLU A 84 21.37 -17.82 -18.44
C GLU A 84 20.92 -18.64 -19.66
N GLY A 85 21.87 -19.12 -20.48
CA GLY A 85 21.60 -20.02 -21.59
C GLY A 85 20.99 -21.35 -21.11
N MET A 86 21.54 -21.91 -20.03
CA MET A 86 20.99 -23.10 -19.37
C MET A 86 19.56 -22.84 -18.88
N ARG A 87 19.33 -21.73 -18.16
CA ARG A 87 18.01 -21.36 -17.64
C ARG A 87 16.95 -21.36 -18.73
N ARG A 88 17.23 -20.66 -19.84
CA ARG A 88 16.28 -20.53 -20.95
C ARG A 88 15.92 -21.87 -21.59
N ARG A 89 16.90 -22.76 -21.77
CA ARG A 89 16.72 -24.06 -22.42
C ARG A 89 16.01 -25.08 -21.52
N LEU A 90 16.27 -25.04 -20.22
CA LEU A 90 15.68 -25.99 -19.27
C LEU A 90 14.34 -25.52 -18.68
N ARG A 91 14.03 -24.22 -18.68
CA ARG A 91 12.82 -23.63 -18.08
C ARG A 91 11.54 -24.39 -18.46
N ASP A 92 11.35 -24.61 -19.76
CA ASP A 92 10.14 -25.27 -20.27
C ASP A 92 10.11 -26.77 -20.01
N LEU A 93 11.27 -27.38 -19.76
CA LEU A 93 11.39 -28.81 -19.47
C LEU A 93 11.12 -29.12 -17.99
N ILE A 94 11.44 -28.19 -17.08
CA ILE A 94 11.25 -28.37 -15.63
C ILE A 94 9.81 -28.72 -15.26
N LYS A 95 8.82 -28.23 -16.01
CA LYS A 95 7.39 -28.56 -15.79
C LYS A 95 7.05 -30.04 -16.02
N LEU A 96 7.92 -30.79 -16.69
CA LEU A 96 7.75 -32.22 -17.00
C LEU A 96 8.19 -33.12 -15.85
N ILE A 97 8.91 -32.57 -14.87
CA ILE A 97 9.27 -33.30 -13.65
C ILE A 97 7.97 -33.54 -12.89
N GLU A 98 7.60 -34.82 -12.75
CA GLU A 98 6.39 -35.21 -12.03
C GLU A 98 6.45 -34.68 -10.59
N LYS A 99 5.33 -34.12 -10.14
CA LYS A 99 5.17 -33.62 -8.79
C LYS A 99 5.18 -34.81 -7.84
N GLN A 100 6.36 -35.30 -7.43
CA GLN A 100 6.42 -36.24 -6.31
C GLN A 100 5.71 -35.60 -5.12
N LYS A 101 4.64 -36.27 -4.67
CA LYS A 101 3.76 -35.97 -3.54
C LYS A 101 4.20 -34.75 -2.72
N ARG A 102 3.80 -33.55 -3.17
CA ARG A 102 3.96 -32.34 -2.37
C ARG A 102 3.25 -32.61 -1.04
N LYS A 103 3.98 -32.52 0.08
CA LYS A 103 3.32 -32.37 1.40
C LYS A 103 2.40 -31.16 1.25
N PRO A 104 1.09 -31.27 1.49
CA PRO A 104 0.20 -30.11 1.43
C PRO A 104 0.72 -29.11 2.47
N ILE A 105 1.21 -27.97 1.99
CA ILE A 105 1.55 -26.84 2.84
C ILE A 105 0.24 -26.07 2.98
N TYR A 106 -0.40 -26.22 4.13
CA TYR A 106 -1.47 -25.32 4.53
C TYR A 106 -0.81 -24.03 4.96
N THR A 107 -0.90 -23.00 4.14
CA THR A 107 -0.55 -21.65 4.56
C THR A 107 -1.85 -20.96 4.96
N ASP A 108 -2.06 -20.90 6.27
CA ASP A 108 -3.10 -20.07 6.87
C ASP A 108 -2.55 -18.65 6.92
N PHE A 109 -3.00 -17.82 5.98
CA PHE A 109 -2.75 -16.38 6.06
C PHE A 109 -3.96 -15.78 6.77
N GLU A 110 -3.83 -15.53 8.07
CA GLU A 110 -4.79 -14.66 8.76
C GLU A 110 -4.57 -13.23 8.26
N ASP A 111 -5.61 -12.62 7.69
CA ASP A 111 -5.61 -11.20 7.40
C ASP A 111 -5.48 -10.44 8.74
N GLU A 112 -4.32 -9.82 8.98
CA GLU A 112 -4.20 -8.84 10.05
C GLU A 112 -4.98 -7.57 9.64
N MET A 113 -6.21 -7.44 10.13
CA MET A 113 -6.87 -6.14 10.16
C MET A 113 -6.04 -5.20 11.05
N GLY A 114 -5.17 -4.41 10.42
CA GLY A 114 -4.45 -3.34 11.10
C GLY A 114 -5.43 -2.39 11.79
N GLY A 115 -5.01 -1.86 12.95
CA GLY A 115 -5.85 -0.98 13.75
C GLY A 115 -6.40 0.19 12.93
N GLU A 116 -7.70 0.43 13.06
CA GLU A 116 -8.37 1.54 12.40
C GLU A 116 -7.67 2.86 12.77
N MET A 117 -7.04 3.52 11.79
CA MET A 117 -6.59 4.89 11.96
C MET A 117 -7.74 5.82 11.55
N PRO A 118 -8.32 6.60 12.50
CA PRO A 118 -9.28 7.61 12.14
C PRO A 118 -8.59 8.69 11.31
N VAL A 119 -8.81 8.67 10.00
CA VAL A 119 -8.40 9.76 9.11
C VAL A 119 -9.46 10.85 9.19
N ALA A 120 -9.11 11.97 9.81
CA ALA A 120 -9.95 13.16 9.80
C ALA A 120 -10.00 13.72 8.37
N LEU A 121 -11.09 13.45 7.65
CA LEU A 121 -11.35 14.04 6.34
C LEU A 121 -11.62 15.55 6.49
N PRO A 122 -10.76 16.44 5.95
CA PRO A 122 -11.03 17.87 5.97
C PRO A 122 -12.28 18.14 5.13
N GLY A 123 -13.34 18.65 5.75
CA GLY A 123 -14.62 18.96 5.07
C GLY A 123 -15.81 18.07 5.45
N PHE A 124 -15.61 16.97 6.18
CA PHE A 124 -16.70 16.11 6.69
C PHE A 124 -17.04 16.36 8.17
N GLY A 125 -16.81 17.58 8.67
CA GLY A 125 -17.31 17.98 9.99
C GLY A 125 -18.79 18.30 9.91
N GLN A 126 -19.65 17.45 10.49
CA GLN A 126 -21.07 17.65 10.83
C GLN A 126 -21.71 18.90 10.18
N GLY A 127 -21.93 18.84 8.86
CA GLY A 127 -22.46 19.96 8.07
C GLY A 127 -23.88 20.40 8.44
N THR A 128 -24.54 19.66 9.33
CA THR A 128 -25.89 19.94 9.83
C THR A 128 -25.91 20.92 11.01
N ASP A 129 -24.81 21.07 11.77
CA ASP A 129 -24.84 21.85 13.01
C ASP A 129 -24.46 23.32 12.78
N TYR A 130 -23.50 23.60 11.90
CA TYR A 130 -23.01 24.96 11.68
C TYR A 130 -24.04 25.92 11.05
N THR A 131 -24.86 25.41 10.12
CA THR A 131 -25.94 26.20 9.51
C THR A 131 -27.04 26.54 10.54
N LYS A 132 -27.36 25.60 11.44
CA LYS A 132 -28.29 25.81 12.56
C LYS A 132 -27.72 26.77 13.59
N PHE A 133 -26.44 26.64 13.92
CA PHE A 133 -25.71 27.58 14.77
C PHE A 133 -25.81 29.00 14.23
N ARG A 134 -25.51 29.21 12.94
CA ARG A 134 -25.58 30.54 12.30
C ARG A 134 -26.98 31.14 12.37
N ALA A 135 -28.02 30.33 12.07
CA ALA A 135 -29.40 30.77 12.17
C ALA A 135 -29.80 31.15 13.60
N LYS A 136 -29.39 30.35 14.60
CA LYS A 136 -29.68 30.60 16.02
C LYS A 136 -28.94 31.84 16.54
N ALA A 137 -27.69 32.04 16.13
CA ALA A 137 -26.90 33.22 16.48
C ALA A 137 -27.51 34.50 15.92
N GLN A 138 -27.91 34.50 14.65
CA GLN A 138 -28.58 35.66 14.04
C GLN A 138 -29.92 35.98 14.72
N ALA A 139 -30.73 34.97 15.04
CA ALA A 139 -31.99 35.17 15.76
C ALA A 139 -31.75 35.75 17.17
N PHE A 140 -30.76 35.23 17.89
CA PHE A 140 -30.40 35.71 19.23
C PHE A 140 -29.96 37.18 19.22
N LEU A 141 -29.12 37.57 18.26
CA LEU A 141 -28.63 38.94 18.14
C LEU A 141 -29.75 39.93 17.76
N ARG A 142 -30.75 39.48 16.99
CA ARG A 142 -31.95 40.27 16.71
C ARG A 142 -32.86 40.44 17.91
N ALA A 143 -32.89 39.48 18.84
CA ALA A 143 -33.70 39.57 20.06
C ALA A 143 -33.06 40.47 21.13
N HIS A 144 -31.73 40.59 21.16
CA HIS A 144 -30.98 41.30 22.21
C HIS A 144 -30.39 42.64 21.73
N GLN A 145 -31.15 43.40 20.96
CA GLN A 145 -30.68 44.67 20.36
C GLN A 145 -30.39 45.77 21.39
N ASP A 146 -30.95 45.65 22.59
CA ASP A 146 -30.79 46.62 23.67
C ASP A 146 -29.43 46.49 24.38
N HIS A 147 -28.68 45.42 24.12
CA HIS A 147 -27.37 45.22 24.73
C HIS A 147 -26.30 46.12 24.12
N VAL A 148 -25.44 46.71 24.96
CA VAL A 148 -24.43 47.70 24.54
C VAL A 148 -23.45 47.13 23.53
N ALA A 149 -22.98 45.89 23.73
CA ALA A 149 -22.06 45.21 22.81
C ALA A 149 -22.71 44.92 21.43
N ILE A 150 -23.98 44.50 21.41
CA ILE A 150 -24.74 44.22 20.18
C ILE A 150 -25.05 45.53 19.44
N ARG A 151 -25.37 46.60 20.18
CA ARG A 151 -25.59 47.93 19.61
C ARG A 151 -24.33 48.49 18.96
N LYS A 152 -23.16 48.34 19.59
CA LYS A 152 -21.86 48.73 19.00
C LYS A 152 -21.56 47.94 17.73
N LEU A 153 -21.81 46.63 17.76
CA LEU A 153 -21.64 45.73 16.62
C LEU A 153 -22.49 46.16 15.42
N ARG A 154 -23.78 46.49 15.64
CA ARG A 154 -24.71 46.97 14.60
C ARG A 154 -24.36 48.37 14.07
N MET A 155 -23.94 49.27 14.95
CA MET A 155 -23.61 50.66 14.60
C MET A 155 -22.19 50.82 14.05
N ASN A 156 -21.53 49.72 13.67
CA ASN A 156 -20.16 49.69 13.17
C ASN A 156 -19.14 50.42 14.07
N LYS A 157 -19.36 50.41 15.39
CA LYS A 157 -18.41 50.98 16.35
C LYS A 157 -17.32 49.96 16.67
N PRO A 158 -16.08 50.42 16.94
CA PRO A 158 -14.99 49.53 17.35
C PRO A 158 -15.40 48.76 18.62
N LEU A 159 -15.25 47.45 18.58
CA LEU A 159 -15.49 46.56 19.72
C LEU A 159 -14.21 46.45 20.53
N THR A 160 -14.31 46.66 21.84
CA THR A 160 -13.19 46.43 22.75
C THR A 160 -13.07 44.93 23.08
N ALA A 161 -11.93 44.51 23.61
CA ALA A 161 -11.74 43.12 24.05
C ALA A 161 -12.79 42.68 25.09
N ALA A 162 -13.24 43.60 25.96
CA ALA A 162 -14.31 43.36 26.91
C ALA A 162 -15.67 43.15 26.21
N ASP A 163 -15.99 43.94 25.19
CA ASP A 163 -17.22 43.77 24.40
C ASP A 163 -17.24 42.41 23.67
N LEU A 164 -16.09 41.94 23.18
CA LEU A 164 -15.97 40.63 22.51
C LEU A 164 -16.12 39.46 23.49
N ALA A 165 -15.48 39.55 24.66
CA ALA A 165 -15.63 38.54 25.71
C ALA A 165 -17.09 38.44 26.20
N GLU A 166 -17.77 39.58 26.29
CA GLU A 166 -19.18 39.63 26.66
C GLU A 166 -20.09 39.00 25.60
N LEU A 167 -19.84 39.25 24.32
CA LEU A 167 -20.56 38.59 23.22
C LEU A 167 -20.36 37.06 23.22
N GLN A 168 -19.13 36.60 23.47
CA GLN A 168 -18.84 35.16 23.61
C GLN A 168 -19.60 34.55 24.77
N ARG A 169 -19.56 35.19 25.95
CA ARG A 169 -20.31 34.76 27.12
C ARG A 169 -21.81 34.68 26.83
N MET A 170 -22.38 35.70 26.19
CA MET A 170 -23.81 35.72 25.87
C MET A 170 -24.24 34.60 24.92
N LEU A 171 -23.43 34.30 23.90
CA LEU A 171 -23.73 33.22 22.97
C LEU A 171 -23.61 31.84 23.63
N ALA A 172 -22.64 31.66 24.54
CA ALA A 172 -22.45 30.43 25.29
C ALA A 172 -23.56 30.21 26.34
N ASP A 173 -23.87 31.22 27.16
CA ASP A 173 -24.86 31.14 28.25
C ASP A 173 -26.29 30.89 27.74
N ASN A 174 -26.60 31.37 26.52
CA ASN A 174 -27.90 31.17 25.88
C ASN A 174 -27.95 29.93 24.98
N GLY A 175 -26.91 29.07 25.04
CA GLY A 175 -26.86 27.79 24.36
C GLY A 175 -26.96 27.90 22.84
N VAL A 176 -26.46 29.00 22.25
CA VAL A 176 -26.56 29.25 20.80
C VAL A 176 -25.69 28.29 19.99
N GLY A 177 -24.61 27.77 20.58
CA GLY A 177 -23.76 26.70 20.06
C GLY A 177 -22.78 26.20 21.13
N ALA A 178 -22.05 25.12 20.86
CA ALA A 178 -20.96 24.68 21.74
C ALA A 178 -19.81 25.70 21.71
N ALA A 179 -18.97 25.73 22.74
CA ALA A 179 -17.80 26.61 22.78
C ALA A 179 -16.88 26.44 21.56
N ASP A 180 -16.83 25.21 21.02
CA ASP A 180 -16.08 24.88 19.82
C ASP A 180 -16.67 25.49 18.54
N ASP A 181 -18.00 25.61 18.42
CA ASP A 181 -18.66 26.26 17.28
C ASP A 181 -18.40 27.77 17.27
N ILE A 182 -18.41 28.38 18.46
CA ILE A 182 -18.12 29.80 18.65
C ILE A 182 -16.65 30.09 18.30
N ARG A 183 -15.73 29.21 18.69
CA ARG A 183 -14.31 29.33 18.32
C ARG A 183 -14.11 29.15 16.82
N ARG A 184 -14.74 28.14 16.21
CA ARG A 184 -14.68 27.90 14.77
C ARG A 184 -15.20 29.09 13.96
N ALA A 185 -16.32 29.68 14.37
CA ALA A 185 -16.87 30.88 13.73
C ALA A 185 -15.93 32.10 13.85
N ALA A 186 -15.25 32.25 15.00
CA ALA A 186 -14.27 33.31 15.20
C ALA A 186 -13.05 33.14 14.28
N GLU A 187 -12.57 31.91 14.08
CA GLU A 187 -11.43 31.59 13.21
C GLU A 187 -11.78 31.74 11.73
N GLU A 188 -12.91 31.18 11.26
CA GLU A 188 -13.33 31.24 9.86
C GLU A 188 -13.61 32.68 9.41
N SER A 189 -14.20 33.51 10.29
CA SER A 189 -14.62 34.88 9.93
C SER A 189 -13.61 35.97 10.33
N HIS A 190 -12.40 35.62 10.77
CA HIS A 190 -11.38 36.57 11.24
C HIS A 190 -11.91 37.50 12.35
N GLY A 191 -12.71 36.92 13.26
CA GLY A 191 -13.35 37.60 14.38
C GLY A 191 -14.87 37.50 14.39
N LEU A 192 -15.45 37.35 15.59
CA LEU A 192 -16.90 37.26 15.78
C LEU A 192 -17.66 38.51 15.30
N GLY A 193 -16.99 39.66 15.25
CA GLY A 193 -17.58 40.89 14.74
C GLY A 193 -17.91 40.83 13.25
N LEU A 194 -17.14 40.08 12.45
CA LEU A 194 -17.37 39.87 11.02
C LEU A 194 -18.37 38.75 10.77
N PHE A 195 -18.32 37.67 11.57
CA PHE A 195 -19.28 36.56 11.52
C PHE A 195 -20.75 37.01 11.63
N VAL A 196 -21.02 37.97 12.51
CA VAL A 196 -22.38 38.51 12.69
C VAL A 196 -22.83 39.38 11.50
N ARG A 197 -21.89 39.93 10.74
CA ARG A 197 -22.16 40.84 9.62
C ARG A 197 -22.34 40.13 8.29
N SER A 198 -21.81 38.90 8.16
CA SER A 198 -21.98 38.04 6.98
C SER A 198 -23.33 37.32 6.98
#